data_AF-A0A085LWR7-F1
#
_entry.id   AF-A0A085LWR7-F1
#
_cell.length_a   1.000
_cell.length_b   1.000
_cell.length_c   1.000
_cell.angle_alpha   90.00
_cell.angle_beta   90.00
_cell.angle_gamma   90.00
#
_symmetry.space_group_name_H-M   'P 1'
#
loop_
_entity.id
_entity.type
_entity.pdbx_description
1 polymer ?
#
loop_
_entity_poly.entity_id
_entity_poly.type
_entity_poly.pdbx_seq_one_letter_code
_entity_poly.pdbx_strand_id
1 'polypeptide(L)'
;MLSGISYILTSVRRYIVHNSSAELVPYWKCIAQGVHLLLDGVSHVASGLLILTLAFDRVIAIVTISLYKNLTARASRLTITFIYLIAISYYVIVVIWRVNGNSEPQMVSPYCYADEVFTTQYYKVNLLLLQVPLLTTVIVYVSAVLIMRFRERDVQSNILNMQLKREKLITKKVSVIIICTMLTHLVPNCYLCLVIWEVIENGEVPAYVWFLEPIASCIELLLYYFLDADVSASIKKRWIQWKQKPNNHVSSTKVKPSSCVVRHDAVRLA
;
A
#
# COMPACT_ATOMS: atom_id res chain seq x y z
N MET A 1 -1.10 -1.88 4.61
CA MET A 1 -1.94 -2.54 5.63
C MET A 1 -2.06 -4.05 5.38
N LEU A 2 -2.55 -4.49 4.21
CA LEU A 2 -2.68 -5.91 3.88
C LEU A 2 -1.35 -6.68 3.95
N SER A 3 -0.26 -6.12 3.41
CA SER A 3 1.08 -6.72 3.52
C SER A 3 1.53 -6.90 4.97
N GLY A 4 1.28 -5.92 5.85
CA GLY A 4 1.57 -6.07 7.29
C GLY A 4 0.78 -7.20 7.96
N ILE A 5 -0.50 -7.37 7.59
CA ILE A 5 -1.33 -8.48 8.08
C ILE A 5 -0.81 -9.82 7.56
N SER A 6 -0.40 -9.88 6.29
CA SER A 6 0.27 -11.05 5.68
C SER A 6 1.48 -11.48 6.51
N TYR A 7 2.41 -10.56 6.79
CA TYR A 7 3.61 -10.88 7.57
C TYR A 7 3.31 -11.36 8.99
N ILE A 8 2.31 -10.77 9.66
CA ILE A 8 1.88 -11.22 10.99
C ILE A 8 1.35 -12.65 10.92
N LEU A 9 0.47 -12.94 9.96
CA LEU A 9 -0.09 -14.29 9.79
C LEU A 9 0.98 -15.32 9.43
N THR A 10 1.93 -14.96 8.57
CA THR A 10 3.09 -15.79 8.24
C THR A 10 3.93 -16.07 9.48
N SER A 11 4.17 -15.06 10.32
CA SER A 11 4.95 -15.21 11.56
C SER A 11 4.25 -16.10 12.58
N VAL A 12 2.93 -15.93 12.77
CA VAL A 12 2.12 -16.78 13.65
C VAL A 12 2.14 -18.23 13.16
N ARG A 13 1.99 -18.46 11.84
CA ARG A 13 2.07 -19.80 11.26
C ARG A 13 3.45 -20.43 11.50
N ARG A 14 4.53 -19.70 11.25
CA ARG A 14 5.91 -20.19 11.50
C ARG A 14 6.12 -20.55 12.96
N TYR A 15 5.59 -19.77 13.90
CA TYR A 15 5.67 -20.06 15.33
C TYR A 15 4.91 -21.35 15.71
N ILE A 16 3.69 -21.54 15.19
CA ILE A 16 2.89 -22.75 15.43
C ILE A 16 3.58 -23.98 14.86
N VAL A 17 4.08 -23.88 13.62
CA VAL A 17 4.72 -25.00 12.91
C VAL A 17 6.05 -25.38 13.55
N HIS A 18 6.83 -24.40 14.03
CA HIS A 18 8.09 -24.67 14.73
C HIS A 18 7.90 -25.50 16.00
N ASN A 19 6.73 -25.39 16.64
CA ASN A 19 6.39 -26.13 17.84
C ASN A 19 5.78 -27.52 17.57
N SER A 20 5.47 -27.84 16.30
CA SER A 20 4.96 -29.15 15.87
C SER A 20 6.02 -29.92 15.09
N SER A 21 6.12 -31.24 15.28
CA SER A 21 7.03 -32.10 14.52
C SER A 21 6.79 -31.94 13.00
N ALA A 22 7.83 -31.51 12.29
CA ALA A 22 7.76 -31.04 10.90
C ALA A 22 7.71 -32.20 9.90
N GLU A 23 6.53 -32.78 9.70
CA GLU A 23 6.27 -33.64 8.53
C GLU A 23 5.91 -32.80 7.30
N LEU A 24 6.33 -33.26 6.12
CA LEU A 24 5.98 -32.64 4.84
C LEU A 24 4.46 -32.69 4.62
N VAL A 25 3.90 -31.61 4.07
CA VAL A 25 2.45 -31.43 3.92
C VAL A 25 2.11 -31.32 2.42
N PRO A 26 0.98 -31.89 1.96
CA PRO A 26 0.54 -31.67 0.58
C PRO A 26 0.22 -30.19 0.32
N TYR A 27 0.64 -29.67 -0.84
CA TYR A 27 0.48 -28.26 -1.20
C TYR A 27 -0.95 -27.73 -1.11
N TRP A 28 -1.96 -28.56 -1.37
CA TRP A 28 -3.38 -28.20 -1.25
C TRP A 28 -3.78 -27.74 0.14
N LYS A 29 -3.22 -28.36 1.19
CA LYS A 29 -3.47 -27.92 2.57
C LYS A 29 -2.85 -26.55 2.82
N CYS A 30 -1.69 -26.25 2.23
CA CYS A 30 -1.09 -24.92 2.27
C CYS A 30 -1.95 -23.87 1.55
N ILE A 31 -2.54 -24.19 0.39
CA ILE A 31 -3.45 -23.29 -0.33
C ILE A 31 -4.74 -23.06 0.48
N ALA A 32 -5.35 -24.13 1.00
CA ALA A 32 -6.61 -24.05 1.77
C ALA A 32 -6.46 -23.27 3.09
N GLN A 33 -5.31 -23.43 3.77
CA GLN A 33 -4.99 -22.70 5.00
C GLN A 33 -4.19 -21.42 4.73
N GLY A 34 -3.96 -21.08 3.46
CA GLY A 34 -3.00 -20.10 2.98
C GLY A 34 -3.53 -18.68 2.94
N VAL A 35 -4.27 -18.24 3.95
CA VAL A 35 -4.78 -16.85 3.99
C VAL A 35 -3.63 -15.85 3.91
N HIS A 36 -2.49 -16.17 4.54
CA HIS A 36 -1.26 -15.39 4.43
C HIS A 36 -0.76 -15.32 2.97
N LEU A 37 -0.72 -16.42 2.21
CA LEU A 37 -0.32 -16.45 0.80
C LEU A 37 -1.22 -15.58 -0.09
N LEU A 38 -2.53 -15.63 0.14
CA LEU A 38 -3.49 -14.79 -0.58
C LEU A 38 -3.26 -13.32 -0.29
N LEU A 39 -3.13 -12.98 1.00
CA LEU A 39 -2.91 -11.59 1.41
C LEU A 39 -1.58 -11.07 0.89
N ASP A 40 -0.54 -11.90 0.87
CA ASP A 40 0.78 -11.56 0.31
C ASP A 40 0.67 -11.22 -1.18
N GLY A 41 0.23 -12.19 -1.99
CA GLY A 41 0.15 -12.05 -3.45
C GLY A 41 -0.72 -10.86 -3.87
N VAL A 42 -1.89 -10.69 -3.25
CA VAL A 42 -2.77 -9.54 -3.51
C VAL A 42 -2.10 -8.23 -3.09
N SER A 43 -1.37 -8.22 -1.97
CA SER A 43 -0.73 -7.00 -1.46
C SER A 43 0.38 -6.51 -2.36
N HIS A 44 1.26 -7.39 -2.88
CA HIS A 44 2.37 -6.95 -3.73
C HIS A 44 1.86 -6.32 -5.03
N VAL A 45 0.92 -6.99 -5.71
CA VAL A 45 0.32 -6.48 -6.96
C VAL A 45 -0.46 -5.19 -6.71
N ALA A 46 -1.28 -5.15 -5.66
CA ALA A 46 -2.05 -3.94 -5.33
C ALA A 46 -1.13 -2.77 -4.95
N SER A 47 -0.07 -3.01 -4.19
CA SER A 47 0.86 -1.96 -3.75
C SER A 47 1.59 -1.33 -4.93
N GLY A 48 2.11 -2.13 -5.87
CA GLY A 48 2.75 -1.61 -7.09
C GLY A 48 1.79 -0.74 -7.93
N LEU A 49 0.55 -1.21 -8.14
CA LEU A 49 -0.46 -0.47 -8.90
C LEU A 49 -0.95 0.79 -8.18
N LEU A 50 -1.05 0.77 -6.85
CA LEU A 50 -1.40 1.95 -6.06
C LEU A 50 -0.32 3.03 -6.14
N ILE A 51 0.95 2.65 -6.03
CA ILE A 51 2.07 3.60 -6.19
C ILE A 51 2.05 4.22 -7.59
N LEU A 52 1.79 3.42 -8.63
CA LEU A 52 1.63 3.90 -10.01
C LEU A 52 0.45 4.87 -10.16
N THR A 53 -0.70 4.53 -9.59
CA THR A 53 -1.89 5.39 -9.64
C THR A 53 -1.65 6.71 -8.90
N LEU A 54 -0.97 6.66 -7.74
CA LEU A 54 -0.56 7.85 -7.01
C LEU A 54 0.42 8.70 -7.82
N ALA A 55 1.34 8.09 -8.56
CA ALA A 55 2.24 8.81 -9.47
C ALA A 55 1.43 9.58 -10.52
N PHE A 56 0.51 8.91 -11.21
CA PHE A 56 -0.35 9.55 -12.20
C PHE A 56 -1.24 10.65 -11.61
N ASP A 57 -1.85 10.44 -10.44
CA ASP A 57 -2.66 11.47 -9.75
C ASP A 57 -1.87 12.77 -9.57
N ARG A 58 -0.60 12.65 -9.14
CA ARG A 58 0.27 13.81 -8.97
C ARG A 58 0.60 14.47 -10.30
N VAL A 59 0.94 13.72 -11.34
CA VAL A 59 1.21 14.30 -12.66
C VAL A 59 -0.01 15.03 -13.21
N ILE A 60 -1.20 14.45 -13.08
CA ILE A 60 -2.45 15.06 -13.53
C ILE A 60 -2.70 16.36 -12.77
N ALA A 61 -2.49 16.39 -11.45
CA ALA A 61 -2.63 17.60 -10.64
C ALA A 61 -1.70 18.72 -11.11
N ILE A 62 -0.46 18.37 -11.48
CA ILE A 62 0.59 19.31 -11.91
C ILE A 62 0.31 19.85 -13.33
N VAL A 63 -0.06 18.96 -14.25
CA VAL A 63 -0.21 19.30 -15.68
C VAL A 63 -1.52 20.03 -15.91
N THR A 64 -2.61 19.61 -15.26
CA THR A 64 -3.97 20.00 -15.68
C THR A 64 -4.86 20.35 -14.48
N ILE A 65 -4.77 21.61 -14.03
CA ILE A 65 -5.62 22.15 -12.93
C ILE A 65 -7.13 21.97 -13.22
N SER A 66 -7.55 22.07 -14.49
CA SER A 66 -8.97 21.89 -14.86
C SER A 66 -9.44 20.44 -14.80
N LEU A 67 -8.55 19.47 -15.03
CA LEU A 67 -8.86 18.04 -15.05
C LEU A 67 -8.87 17.47 -13.62
N TYR A 68 -8.01 17.99 -12.74
CA TYR A 68 -8.03 17.66 -11.31
C TYR A 68 -9.33 18.09 -10.62
N LYS A 69 -9.97 19.19 -11.07
CA LYS A 69 -11.28 19.61 -10.54
C LYS A 69 -12.40 18.58 -10.74
N ASN A 70 -12.29 17.74 -11.77
CA ASN A 70 -13.26 16.67 -12.03
C ASN A 70 -12.92 15.37 -11.29
N LEU A 71 -11.71 15.26 -10.72
CA LEU A 71 -11.27 14.11 -9.93
C LEU A 71 -12.00 14.11 -8.57
N THR A 72 -13.18 13.52 -8.56
CA THR A 72 -14.03 13.44 -7.38
C THR A 72 -13.57 12.31 -6.46
N ALA A 73 -13.77 12.43 -5.14
CA ALA A 73 -13.51 11.36 -4.16
C ALA A 73 -14.20 10.01 -4.49
N ARG A 74 -15.22 10.04 -5.37
CA ARG A 74 -15.87 8.84 -5.89
C ARG A 74 -15.01 8.10 -6.92
N ALA A 75 -14.30 8.83 -7.78
CA ALA A 75 -13.41 8.26 -8.79
C ALA A 75 -12.21 7.59 -8.12
N SER A 76 -11.58 8.23 -7.13
CA SER A 76 -10.46 7.63 -6.39
C SER A 76 -10.87 6.34 -5.67
N ARG A 77 -12.06 6.30 -5.05
CA ARG A 77 -12.61 5.06 -4.48
C ARG A 77 -12.81 3.97 -5.53
N LEU A 78 -13.36 4.32 -6.69
CA LEU A 78 -13.59 3.35 -7.78
C LEU A 78 -12.26 2.77 -8.29
N THR A 79 -11.25 3.61 -8.50
CA THR A 79 -9.91 3.18 -8.94
C THR A 79 -9.26 2.24 -7.93
N ILE A 80 -9.32 2.57 -6.63
CA ILE A 80 -8.79 1.70 -5.57
C ILE A 80 -9.51 0.34 -5.58
N THR A 81 -10.84 0.32 -5.66
CA THR A 81 -11.61 -0.92 -5.74
C THR A 81 -11.21 -1.74 -6.97
N PHE A 82 -11.04 -1.09 -8.13
CA PHE A 82 -10.65 -1.75 -9.36
C PHE A 82 -9.25 -2.38 -9.28
N ILE A 83 -8.28 -1.71 -8.64
CA ILE A 83 -6.94 -2.26 -8.41
C ILE A 83 -7.01 -3.53 -7.57
N TYR A 84 -7.80 -3.54 -6.50
CA TYR A 84 -7.95 -4.74 -5.67
C TYR A 84 -8.66 -5.87 -6.40
N LEU A 85 -9.66 -5.57 -7.25
CA LEU A 85 -10.31 -6.57 -8.07
C LEU A 85 -9.34 -7.23 -9.06
N ILE A 86 -8.43 -6.45 -9.67
CA ILE A 86 -7.38 -6.99 -10.54
C ILE A 86 -6.39 -7.86 -9.76
N ALA A 87 -5.96 -7.42 -8.58
CA ALA A 87 -5.01 -8.19 -7.78
C ALA A 87 -5.61 -9.53 -7.31
N ILE A 88 -6.88 -9.53 -6.91
CA ILE A 88 -7.61 -10.76 -6.54
C ILE A 88 -7.82 -11.66 -7.74
N SER A 89 -8.22 -11.13 -8.90
CA SER A 89 -8.44 -11.95 -10.10
C SER A 89 -7.14 -12.59 -10.58
N TYR A 90 -6.02 -11.86 -10.56
CA TYR A 90 -4.69 -12.41 -10.84
C TYR A 90 -4.36 -13.60 -9.92
N TYR A 91 -4.57 -13.45 -8.60
CA TYR A 91 -4.33 -14.53 -7.65
C TYR A 91 -5.20 -15.77 -7.94
N VAL A 92 -6.49 -15.57 -8.24
CA VAL A 92 -7.41 -16.66 -8.59
C VAL A 92 -6.95 -17.40 -9.86
N ILE A 93 -6.50 -16.67 -10.88
CA ILE A 93 -5.96 -17.26 -12.12
C ILE A 93 -4.73 -18.14 -11.81
N VAL A 94 -3.81 -17.65 -10.97
CA VAL A 94 -2.62 -18.41 -10.57
C VAL A 94 -3.00 -19.69 -9.83
N VAL A 95 -3.96 -19.61 -8.90
CA VAL A 95 -4.46 -20.79 -8.17
C VAL A 95 -5.06 -21.80 -9.16
N ILE A 96 -5.96 -21.37 -10.06
CA ILE A 96 -6.58 -22.25 -11.06
C ILE A 96 -5.53 -22.89 -11.97
N TRP A 97 -4.53 -22.13 -12.41
CA TRP A 97 -3.46 -22.66 -13.24
C TRP A 97 -2.65 -23.72 -12.50
N ARG A 98 -2.37 -23.52 -11.20
CA ARG A 98 -1.69 -24.50 -10.36
C ARG A 98 -2.55 -25.75 -10.11
N VAL A 99 -3.85 -25.58 -9.89
CA VAL A 99 -4.84 -26.66 -9.71
C VAL A 99 -4.91 -27.57 -10.94
N ASN A 100 -4.96 -26.96 -12.12
CA ASN A 100 -5.16 -27.66 -13.39
C ASN A 100 -3.85 -28.15 -14.01
N GLY A 101 -2.69 -27.70 -13.50
CA GLY A 101 -1.40 -28.21 -13.92
C GLY A 101 -1.22 -29.64 -13.43
N ASN A 102 -1.13 -30.60 -14.36
CA ASN A 102 -0.94 -32.04 -14.12
C ASN A 102 0.40 -32.42 -13.46
N SER A 103 1.06 -31.51 -12.75
CA SER A 103 2.30 -31.80 -12.02
C SER A 103 1.96 -32.56 -10.74
N GLU A 104 2.67 -33.66 -10.53
CA GLU A 104 2.59 -34.61 -9.40
C GLU A 104 2.39 -33.95 -8.02
N PRO A 105 1.87 -34.70 -7.03
CA PRO A 105 1.70 -34.18 -5.67
C PRO A 105 3.06 -33.79 -5.06
N GLN A 106 3.42 -32.52 -5.19
CA GLN A 106 4.57 -31.95 -4.49
C GLN A 106 4.21 -31.85 -3.00
N MET A 107 4.95 -32.62 -2.22
CA MET A 107 5.06 -32.46 -0.78
C MET A 107 5.87 -31.19 -0.53
N VAL A 108 5.30 -30.25 0.23
CA VAL A 108 5.91 -28.95 0.54
C VAL A 108 6.17 -28.83 2.03
N SER A 109 7.05 -27.89 2.39
CA SER A 109 7.35 -27.61 3.78
C SER A 109 6.09 -27.16 4.54
N PRO A 110 5.90 -27.55 5.81
CA PRO A 110 4.77 -27.10 6.63
C PRO A 110 4.76 -25.57 6.84
N TYR A 111 5.89 -24.90 6.58
CA TYR A 111 6.01 -23.44 6.57
C TYR A 111 5.28 -22.77 5.38
N CYS A 112 4.90 -23.54 4.36
CA CYS A 112 4.15 -23.11 3.17
C CYS A 112 4.77 -21.88 2.49
N TYR A 113 6.02 -21.98 2.07
CA TYR A 113 6.65 -20.92 1.30
C TYR A 113 5.99 -20.78 -0.08
N ALA A 114 5.83 -19.54 -0.56
CA ALA A 114 5.09 -19.25 -1.78
C ALA A 114 5.77 -19.84 -3.05
N ASP A 115 7.10 -19.91 -3.04
CA ASP A 115 7.93 -20.51 -4.09
C ASP A 115 7.74 -22.04 -4.19
N GLU A 116 7.65 -22.74 -3.06
CA GLU A 116 7.36 -24.17 -3.00
C GLU A 116 5.93 -24.50 -3.47
N VAL A 117 4.97 -23.63 -3.17
CA VAL A 117 3.54 -23.88 -3.44
C VAL A 117 3.16 -23.58 -4.90
N PHE A 118 3.59 -22.44 -5.45
CA PHE A 118 3.08 -21.92 -6.74
C PHE A 118 4.04 -22.08 -7.92
N THR A 119 5.24 -22.65 -7.70
CA THR A 119 6.35 -22.81 -8.66
C THR A 119 7.19 -21.56 -8.88
N THR A 120 8.40 -21.78 -9.38
CA THR A 120 9.38 -20.74 -9.71
C THR A 120 8.91 -19.78 -10.80
N GLN A 121 8.06 -20.23 -11.73
CA GLN A 121 7.50 -19.39 -12.80
C GLN A 121 6.56 -18.31 -12.24
N TYR A 122 5.73 -18.67 -11.25
CA TYR A 122 4.90 -17.70 -10.55
C TYR A 122 5.74 -16.59 -9.92
N TYR A 123 6.85 -16.96 -9.28
CA TYR A 123 7.73 -15.99 -8.64
C TYR A 123 8.33 -15.00 -9.65
N LYS A 124 8.81 -15.49 -10.81
CA LYS A 124 9.31 -14.61 -11.89
C LYS A 124 8.24 -13.61 -12.36
N VAL A 125 7.01 -14.07 -12.57
CA VAL A 125 5.90 -13.21 -13.01
C VAL A 125 5.53 -12.19 -11.93
N ASN A 126 5.42 -12.61 -10.68
CA ASN A 126 5.08 -11.72 -9.56
C ASN A 126 6.14 -10.62 -9.37
N LEU A 127 7.42 -10.99 -9.50
CA LEU A 127 8.53 -10.05 -9.46
C LEU A 127 8.47 -9.02 -10.60
N LEU A 128 8.17 -9.46 -11.83
CA LEU A 128 7.97 -8.57 -12.97
C LEU A 128 6.76 -7.64 -12.78
N LEU A 129 5.64 -8.17 -12.28
CA LEU A 129 4.43 -7.40 -11.97
C LEU A 129 4.65 -6.37 -10.88
N LEU A 130 5.61 -6.57 -9.98
CA LEU A 130 6.04 -5.57 -9.00
C LEU A 130 6.98 -4.54 -9.65
N GLN A 131 7.97 -5.01 -10.42
CA GLN A 131 9.03 -4.16 -10.96
C GLN A 131 8.54 -3.20 -12.05
N VAL A 132 7.64 -3.65 -12.94
CA VAL A 132 7.15 -2.83 -14.05
C VAL A 132 6.40 -1.57 -13.57
N PRO A 133 5.44 -1.63 -12.63
CA PRO A 133 4.82 -0.45 -12.05
C PRO A 133 5.82 0.49 -11.37
N LEU A 134 6.78 -0.06 -10.60
CA LEU A 134 7.82 0.74 -9.94
C LEU A 134 8.66 1.51 -10.97
N LEU A 135 9.18 0.86 -12.00
CA LEU A 135 9.93 1.55 -13.07
C LEU A 135 9.08 2.57 -13.81
N THR A 136 7.83 2.23 -14.10
CA THR A 136 6.89 3.14 -14.78
C THR A 136 6.64 4.39 -13.93
N THR A 137 6.51 4.26 -12.61
CA THR A 137 6.36 5.43 -11.72
C THR A 137 7.54 6.37 -11.82
N VAL A 138 8.78 5.86 -11.90
CA VAL A 138 9.98 6.69 -12.05
C VAL A 138 9.91 7.50 -13.34
N ILE A 139 9.57 6.85 -14.45
CA ILE A 139 9.46 7.50 -15.76
C ILE A 139 8.39 8.59 -15.73
N VAL A 140 7.23 8.30 -15.12
CA VAL A 140 6.13 9.26 -14.94
C VAL A 140 6.57 10.45 -14.06
N TYR A 141 7.36 10.22 -13.01
CA TYR A 141 7.87 11.31 -12.18
C TYR A 141 8.93 12.16 -12.86
N VAL A 142 9.89 11.55 -13.55
CA VAL A 142 10.92 12.27 -14.29
C VAL A 142 10.27 13.14 -15.36
N SER A 143 9.31 12.60 -16.11
CA SER A 143 8.56 13.38 -17.09
C SER A 143 7.78 14.53 -16.46
N ALA A 144 7.14 14.34 -15.30
CA ALA A 144 6.44 15.40 -14.59
C ALA A 144 7.38 16.54 -14.12
N VAL A 145 8.56 16.21 -13.59
CA VAL A 145 9.57 17.20 -13.20
C VAL A 145 10.10 17.96 -14.41
N LEU A 146 10.32 17.29 -15.54
CA LEU A 146 10.71 17.94 -16.78
C LEU A 146 9.63 18.91 -17.26
N ILE A 147 8.36 18.48 -17.29
CA ILE A 147 7.23 19.33 -17.68
C ILE A 147 7.12 20.56 -16.76
N MET A 148 7.27 20.39 -15.44
CA MET A 148 7.31 21.52 -14.51
C MET A 148 8.43 22.50 -14.85
N ARG A 149 9.64 22.02 -15.11
CA ARG A 149 10.79 22.88 -15.43
C ARG A 149 10.61 23.63 -16.74
N PHE A 150 10.00 23.02 -17.75
CA PHE A 150 9.69 23.71 -19.00
C PHE A 150 8.63 24.79 -18.78
N ARG A 151 7.56 24.49 -18.02
CA ARG A 151 6.48 25.44 -17.76
C ARG A 151 6.89 26.61 -16.85
N GLU A 152 7.82 26.41 -15.92
CA GLU A 152 8.40 27.50 -15.12
C GLU A 152 9.15 28.54 -15.97
N ARG A 153 9.66 28.14 -17.15
CA ARG A 153 10.29 29.10 -18.08
C ARG A 153 9.26 29.95 -18.83
N ASP A 154 8.06 29.42 -19.07
CA ASP A 154 7.02 30.09 -19.87
C ASP A 154 6.04 30.94 -19.05
N VAL A 155 5.86 30.68 -17.75
CA VAL A 155 4.79 31.30 -16.95
C VAL A 155 5.31 32.46 -16.09
N GLN A 156 5.05 33.69 -16.55
CA GLN A 156 5.40 34.96 -15.87
C GLN A 156 4.25 35.57 -15.02
N SER A 157 3.13 34.86 -14.78
CA SER A 157 1.94 35.43 -14.13
C SER A 157 1.85 35.19 -12.61
N ASN A 158 1.60 36.26 -11.85
CA ASN A 158 1.69 36.29 -10.37
C ASN A 158 0.70 35.39 -9.60
N ILE A 159 -0.49 35.11 -10.15
CA ILE A 159 -1.53 34.30 -9.47
C ILE A 159 -1.27 32.80 -9.66
N LEU A 160 -0.87 32.38 -10.87
CA LEU A 160 -0.43 31.00 -11.13
C LEU A 160 0.80 30.67 -10.28
N ASN A 161 1.72 31.63 -10.10
CA ASN A 161 2.93 31.48 -9.28
C ASN A 161 2.64 31.16 -7.80
N MET A 162 1.58 31.68 -7.20
CA MET A 162 1.22 31.34 -5.82
C MET A 162 0.64 29.92 -5.68
N GLN A 163 -0.20 29.48 -6.63
CA GLN A 163 -0.72 28.10 -6.65
C GLN A 163 0.41 27.10 -6.95
N LEU A 164 1.25 27.40 -7.94
CA LEU A 164 2.47 26.64 -8.27
C LEU A 164 3.43 26.54 -7.08
N LYS A 165 3.61 27.58 -6.26
CA LYS A 165 4.49 27.49 -5.07
C LYS A 165 4.00 26.48 -4.04
N ARG A 166 2.68 26.41 -3.80
CA ARG A 166 2.09 25.42 -2.87
C ARG A 166 2.17 24.00 -3.45
N GLU A 167 1.85 23.84 -4.72
CA GLU A 167 1.98 22.56 -5.43
C GLU A 167 3.43 22.11 -5.51
N LYS A 168 4.40 23.01 -5.67
CA LYS A 168 5.84 22.71 -5.70
C LYS A 168 6.35 22.26 -4.33
N LEU A 169 5.85 22.84 -3.23
CA LEU A 169 6.19 22.37 -1.88
C LEU A 169 5.64 20.96 -1.63
N ILE A 170 4.39 20.70 -2.02
CA ILE A 170 3.76 19.38 -1.92
C ILE A 170 4.49 18.37 -2.81
N THR A 171 4.78 18.73 -4.06
CA THR A 171 5.48 17.88 -5.03
C THR A 171 6.91 17.60 -4.59
N LYS A 172 7.62 18.55 -3.96
CA LYS A 172 8.95 18.32 -3.38
C LYS A 172 8.92 17.30 -2.25
N LYS A 173 7.94 17.38 -1.35
CA LYS A 173 7.77 16.40 -0.27
C LYS A 173 7.46 15.02 -0.84
N VAL A 174 6.51 14.96 -1.78
CA VAL A 174 6.11 13.72 -2.46
C VAL A 174 7.25 13.13 -3.28
N SER A 175 8.05 13.94 -3.96
CA SER A 175 9.22 13.47 -4.71
C SER A 175 10.29 12.89 -3.80
N VAL A 176 10.52 13.47 -2.62
CA VAL A 176 11.47 12.90 -1.64
C VAL A 176 10.97 11.55 -1.14
N ILE A 177 9.69 11.47 -0.76
CA ILE A 177 9.08 10.20 -0.33
C ILE A 177 9.24 9.14 -1.42
N ILE A 178 8.98 9.50 -2.67
CA ILE A 178 9.03 8.55 -3.78
C ILE A 178 10.45 8.17 -4.16
N ILE A 179 11.40 9.10 -4.15
CA ILE A 179 12.83 8.78 -4.31
C ILE A 179 13.27 7.81 -3.21
N CYS A 180 12.84 8.02 -1.96
CA CYS A 180 13.13 7.10 -0.88
C CYS A 180 12.44 5.73 -1.08
N THR A 181 11.16 5.69 -1.46
CA THR A 181 10.43 4.47 -1.85
C THR A 181 11.18 3.73 -2.96
N MET A 182 11.68 4.44 -3.97
CA MET A 182 12.49 3.86 -5.03
C MET A 182 13.79 3.28 -4.48
N LEU A 183 14.55 4.02 -3.68
CA LEU A 183 15.80 3.48 -3.12
C LEU A 183 15.56 2.26 -2.23
N THR A 184 14.43 2.23 -1.52
CA THR A 184 14.13 1.19 -0.53
C THR A 184 13.48 -0.06 -1.15
N HIS A 185 12.70 0.08 -2.23
CA HIS A 185 12.05 -1.05 -2.91
C HIS A 185 12.70 -1.41 -4.26
N LEU A 186 13.09 -0.43 -5.08
CA LEU A 186 13.66 -0.69 -6.40
C LEU A 186 15.05 -1.32 -6.32
N VAL A 187 15.91 -0.88 -5.40
CA VAL A 187 17.29 -1.40 -5.31
C VAL A 187 17.30 -2.87 -4.85
N PRO A 188 16.61 -3.26 -3.76
CA PRO A 188 16.52 -4.66 -3.38
C PRO A 188 15.82 -5.49 -4.45
N ASN A 189 14.71 -5.01 -5.02
CA ASN A 189 13.99 -5.79 -6.02
C ASN A 189 14.76 -5.92 -7.35
N CYS A 190 15.52 -4.90 -7.78
CA CYS A 190 16.45 -5.01 -8.91
C CYS A 190 17.54 -6.04 -8.63
N TYR A 191 18.15 -5.97 -7.45
CA TYR A 191 19.16 -6.94 -7.03
C TYR A 191 18.57 -8.35 -7.04
N LEU A 192 17.36 -8.52 -6.51
CA LEU A 192 16.63 -9.78 -6.55
C LEU A 192 16.28 -10.19 -7.98
N CYS A 193 15.84 -9.32 -8.88
CA CYS A 193 15.65 -9.65 -10.29
C CYS A 193 16.91 -10.22 -10.94
N LEU A 194 18.05 -9.58 -10.72
CA LEU A 194 19.33 -9.98 -11.31
C LEU A 194 19.85 -11.28 -10.69
N VAL A 195 19.83 -11.37 -9.36
CA VAL A 195 20.34 -12.52 -8.61
C VAL A 195 19.41 -13.71 -8.72
N ILE A 196 18.09 -13.54 -8.61
CA ILE A 196 17.13 -14.64 -8.69
C ILE A 196 17.07 -15.22 -10.10
N TRP A 197 17.32 -14.44 -11.17
CA TRP A 197 17.45 -15.00 -12.51
C TRP A 197 18.58 -16.03 -12.60
N GLU A 198 19.69 -15.78 -11.89
CA GLU A 198 20.90 -16.61 -11.86
C GLU A 198 20.87 -17.68 -10.73
N VAL A 199 20.16 -17.42 -9.63
CA VAL A 199 20.05 -18.29 -8.44
C VAL A 199 18.90 -19.29 -8.59
N ILE A 200 17.82 -18.98 -9.33
CA ILE A 200 16.82 -20.00 -9.71
C ILE A 200 17.46 -21.14 -10.49
N GLU A 201 18.53 -20.85 -11.24
CA GLU A 201 19.28 -21.85 -12.00
C GLU A 201 20.17 -22.71 -11.08
N ASN A 202 20.55 -22.20 -9.90
CA ASN A 202 21.50 -22.82 -8.97
C ASN A 202 20.89 -23.27 -7.62
N GLY A 203 19.60 -23.03 -7.37
CA GLY A 203 18.78 -23.82 -6.44
C GLY A 203 18.51 -23.26 -5.03
N GLU A 204 19.14 -22.18 -4.56
CA GLU A 204 18.92 -21.71 -3.17
C GLU A 204 18.79 -20.18 -3.04
N VAL A 205 17.56 -19.70 -2.82
CA VAL A 205 17.31 -18.28 -2.47
C VAL A 205 17.57 -18.08 -0.97
N PRO A 206 18.48 -17.18 -0.57
CA PRO A 206 18.80 -17.00 0.84
C PRO A 206 17.61 -16.47 1.67
N ALA A 207 17.37 -17.07 2.83
CA ALA A 207 16.23 -16.75 3.69
C ALA A 207 16.16 -15.26 4.14
N TYR A 208 17.30 -14.55 4.20
CA TYR A 208 17.35 -13.14 4.61
C TYR A 208 16.73 -12.18 3.59
N VAL A 209 16.67 -12.58 2.32
CA VAL A 209 16.06 -11.80 1.23
C VAL A 209 14.62 -11.43 1.57
N TRP A 210 13.90 -12.36 2.17
CA TRP A 210 12.48 -12.21 2.52
C TRP A 210 12.23 -11.19 3.64
N PHE A 211 13.25 -10.81 4.41
CA PHE A 211 13.13 -9.78 5.44
C PHE A 211 13.37 -8.36 4.91
N LEU A 212 13.94 -8.20 3.71
CA LEU A 212 14.22 -6.88 3.15
C LEU A 212 12.95 -6.08 2.87
N GLU A 213 11.91 -6.73 2.35
CA GLU A 213 10.65 -6.08 1.98
C GLU A 213 9.82 -5.55 3.17
N PRO A 214 9.64 -6.27 4.29
CA PRO A 214 9.00 -5.70 5.46
C PRO A 214 9.83 -4.56 6.08
N ILE A 215 11.16 -4.67 6.11
CA ILE A 215 12.04 -3.59 6.58
C ILE A 215 11.86 -2.35 5.69
N ALA A 216 11.83 -2.54 4.37
CA ALA A 216 11.60 -1.46 3.43
C ALA A 216 10.27 -0.74 3.68
N SER A 217 9.20 -1.52 3.85
CA SER A 217 7.87 -1.01 4.16
C SER A 217 7.82 -0.22 5.47
N CYS A 218 8.57 -0.65 6.50
CA CYS A 218 8.69 0.09 7.76
C CYS A 218 9.41 1.43 7.59
N ILE A 219 10.49 1.46 6.81
CA ILE A 219 11.24 2.68 6.51
C ILE A 219 10.35 3.69 5.78
N GLU A 220 9.57 3.25 4.79
CA GLU A 220 8.61 4.12 4.10
C GLU A 220 7.59 4.75 5.05
N LEU A 221 7.03 3.95 5.96
CA LEU A 221 6.01 4.42 6.89
C LEU A 221 6.57 5.47 7.87
N LEU A 222 7.82 5.29 8.31
CA LEU A 222 8.55 6.27 9.10
C LEU A 222 8.83 7.55 8.29
N LEU A 223 9.27 7.42 7.04
CA LEU A 223 9.49 8.57 6.16
C LEU A 223 8.22 9.37 5.93
N TYR A 224 7.09 8.71 5.69
CA TYR A 224 5.78 9.37 5.60
C TYR A 224 5.42 10.11 6.89
N TYR A 225 5.67 9.50 8.06
CA TYR A 225 5.42 10.14 9.35
C TYR A 225 6.28 11.38 9.57
N PHE A 226 7.56 11.37 9.18
CA PHE A 226 8.47 12.49 9.41
C PHE A 226 8.37 13.60 8.37
N LEU A 227 8.08 13.26 7.10
CA LEU A 227 8.05 14.22 6.00
C LEU A 227 6.70 14.93 5.86
N ASP A 228 5.61 14.28 6.30
CA ASP A 228 4.26 14.84 6.27
C ASP A 228 3.81 15.32 7.67
N ALA A 229 3.99 16.62 7.87
CA ALA A 229 3.60 17.30 9.11
C ALA A 229 2.10 17.15 9.43
N ASP A 230 1.23 17.11 8.42
CA ASP A 230 -0.23 17.01 8.61
C ASP A 230 -0.63 15.60 9.06
N VAL A 231 0.04 14.58 8.50
CA VAL A 231 -0.12 13.18 8.93
C VAL A 231 0.39 13.00 10.36
N SER A 232 1.59 13.52 10.68
CA SER A 232 2.16 13.43 12.03
C SER A 232 1.27 14.11 13.08
N ALA A 233 0.68 15.27 12.74
CA ALA A 233 -0.24 16.00 13.61
C ALA A 233 -1.55 15.24 13.80
N SER A 234 -2.09 14.64 12.74
CA SER A 234 -3.30 13.81 12.78
C SER A 234 -3.12 12.57 13.66
N ILE A 235 -1.96 11.90 13.56
CA ILE A 235 -1.60 10.75 14.40
C ILE A 235 -1.48 11.17 15.87
N LYS A 236 -0.76 12.26 16.16
CA LYS A 236 -0.63 12.80 17.53
C LYS A 236 -1.99 13.15 18.13
N LYS A 237 -2.88 13.78 17.35
CA LYS A 237 -4.25 14.12 17.78
C LYS A 237 -5.06 12.86 18.12
N ARG A 238 -5.03 11.84 17.26
CA ARG A 238 -5.71 10.56 17.54
C ARG A 238 -5.12 9.83 18.75
N TRP A 239 -3.79 9.89 18.93
CA TRP A 239 -3.12 9.32 20.08
C TRP A 239 -3.55 9.98 21.40
N ILE A 240 -3.64 11.30 21.42
CA ILE A 240 -4.14 12.06 22.58
C ILE A 240 -5.60 11.71 22.87
N GLN A 241 -6.45 11.64 21.86
CA GLN A 241 -7.86 11.24 22.00
C GLN A 241 -8.01 9.82 22.56
N TRP A 242 -7.19 8.88 22.08
CA TRP A 242 -7.18 7.51 22.59
C TRP A 242 -6.71 7.45 24.06
N LYS A 243 -5.66 8.20 24.41
CA LYS A 243 -5.16 8.31 25.78
C LYS A 243 -6.17 8.95 26.74
N GLN A 244 -7.05 9.83 26.26
CA GLN A 244 -8.10 10.49 27.05
C GLN A 244 -9.39 9.67 27.21
N LYS A 245 -9.58 8.60 26.42
CA LYS A 245 -10.77 7.76 26.45
C LYS A 245 -11.03 6.92 27.73
N PRO A 246 -10.08 6.71 28.69
CA PRO A 246 -10.40 5.96 29.91
C PRO A 246 -11.19 6.75 30.97
N ASN A 247 -11.31 8.08 30.89
CA ASN A 247 -11.82 8.89 32.02
C ASN A 247 -13.29 9.37 31.93
N ASN A 248 -13.98 9.20 30.80
CA ASN A 248 -15.33 9.78 30.62
C ASN A 248 -16.49 8.81 30.93
N HIS A 249 -16.22 7.59 31.38
CA HIS A 249 -17.28 6.61 31.69
C HIS A 249 -17.79 6.63 33.14
N VAL A 250 -17.24 7.48 34.03
CA VAL A 250 -17.56 7.45 35.48
C VAL A 250 -18.48 8.59 35.95
N SER A 251 -18.80 9.59 35.14
CA SER A 251 -19.48 10.80 35.66
C SER A 251 -20.68 11.28 34.84
N SER A 252 -21.67 10.41 34.60
CA SER A 252 -23.00 10.90 34.21
C SER A 252 -24.15 9.97 34.65
N THR A 253 -24.34 9.86 35.95
CA THR A 253 -25.61 9.44 36.55
C THR A 253 -26.08 10.54 37.52
N LYS A 254 -26.50 11.67 36.97
CA LYS A 254 -27.45 12.57 37.65
C LYS A 254 -28.54 12.98 36.68
N VAL A 255 -29.61 12.21 36.71
CA VAL A 255 -30.93 12.58 36.20
C VAL A 255 -31.39 13.85 36.93
N LYS A 256 -31.78 14.88 36.19
CA LYS A 256 -32.65 15.95 36.71
C LYS A 256 -33.75 16.24 35.68
N PRO A 257 -35.00 16.45 36.15
CA PRO A 257 -36.19 16.33 35.33
C PRO A 257 -36.52 17.62 34.55
N SER A 258 -37.28 17.41 33.49
CA SER A 258 -37.92 18.38 32.61
C SER A 258 -38.74 19.43 33.36
N SER A 259 -38.54 20.70 33.03
CA SER A 259 -39.52 21.75 33.23
C SER A 259 -39.66 22.57 31.94
N CYS A 260 -40.78 22.35 31.25
CA CYS A 260 -41.28 23.18 30.16
C CYS A 260 -41.50 24.62 30.65
N VAL A 261 -41.02 25.61 29.88
CA VAL A 261 -41.51 26.98 29.95
C VAL A 261 -41.78 27.43 28.51
N VAL A 262 -43.07 27.66 28.24
CA VAL A 262 -43.64 28.23 27.02
C VAL A 262 -43.76 29.75 27.20
N ARG A 263 -43.30 30.53 26.22
CA ARG A 263 -43.70 31.93 25.91
C ARG A 263 -42.85 32.39 24.71
N HIS A 264 -43.28 33.16 23.73
CA HIS A 264 -44.58 33.65 23.22
C HIS A 264 -44.15 34.55 22.05
N ASP A 265 -44.61 34.30 20.83
CA ASP A 265 -44.45 35.27 19.74
C ASP A 265 -45.49 36.37 19.89
N ALA A 266 -45.04 37.63 19.91
CA ALA A 266 -45.82 38.80 19.50
C ALA A 266 -44.92 40.06 19.43
N VAL A 267 -44.54 40.47 18.22
CA VAL A 267 -44.23 41.88 17.92
C VAL A 267 -44.87 42.21 16.56
N ARG A 268 -45.90 43.06 16.59
CA ARG A 268 -46.45 43.79 15.44
C ARG A 268 -45.71 45.13 15.30
N LEU A 269 -45.31 45.44 14.07
CA LEU A 269 -45.36 46.76 13.41
C LEU A 269 -46.00 46.42 12.04
N ALA A 270 -47.08 47.03 11.56
CA ALA A 270 -47.63 48.36 11.79
C ALA A 270 -48.95 48.40 12.60
#